data_AF-A0A3R7ASN5-F1
#
_entry.id   AF-A0A3R7ASN5-F1
#
_cell.length_a   1.000
_cell.length_b   1.000
_cell.length_c   1.000
_cell.angle_alpha   90.00
_cell.angle_beta   90.00
_cell.angle_gamma   90.00
#
_symmetry.space_group_name_H-M   'P 1'
#
loop_
_entity.id
_entity.type
_entity.pdbx_description
1 polymer ?
#
loop_
_entity_poly.entity_id
_entity_poly.type
_entity_poly.pdbx_seq_one_letter_code
_entity_poly.pdbx_strand_id
1 'polypeptide(L)'
;MRAWSSSNKSGIPIIISTHNRLMVATVQVFLGHETRDYTRATSSQRCVRAGGKHNDLDQVGFTARHHTSFDMLGNFSFGDYFKEEAIFHAWNVLTKEFDLPIDRLHVTVLDNDVEAIEWWRKIAQLPDDKIHRLGPDDNFWAMGDTGPCGPCSEIFFDQGEAFSNYDDRYLELWNLVFMQHNRLGDGSLLPLPTPCVDTGMGLERMASVMQGVISNYHSDVFTPHLHAVAAALDLQNGRASSRYPPTP
;
A
#
# COMPACT_ATOMS: atom_id res chain seq x y z
N MET A 1 9.25 0.92 18.66
CA MET A 1 9.09 1.05 17.19
C MET A 1 10.05 2.12 16.71
N ARG A 2 10.87 1.87 15.67
CA ARG A 2 11.79 2.86 15.12
C ARG A 2 11.24 3.40 13.81
N ALA A 3 11.07 4.72 13.71
CA ALA A 3 10.74 5.39 12.46
C ALA A 3 11.98 5.40 11.55
N TRP A 4 11.84 4.90 10.32
CA TRP A 4 12.88 4.91 9.30
C TRP A 4 12.72 6.11 8.37
N SER A 5 13.82 6.80 8.08
CA SER A 5 13.88 7.75 6.96
C SER A 5 13.89 6.99 5.64
N SER A 6 13.19 7.50 4.62
CA SER A 6 13.19 6.94 3.27
C SER A 6 14.61 6.59 2.81
N SER A 7 14.85 5.34 2.42
CA SER A 7 16.21 4.89 2.12
C SER A 7 16.65 5.30 0.71
N ASN A 8 17.77 6.02 0.61
CA ASN A 8 18.47 6.36 -0.64
C ASN A 8 19.86 5.68 -0.75
N LYS A 9 20.15 4.65 0.07
CA LYS A 9 21.50 4.06 0.15
C LYS A 9 21.76 3.05 -0.98
N SER A 10 22.32 3.54 -2.08
CA SER A 10 22.87 2.77 -3.20
C SER A 10 24.29 2.26 -2.91
N GLY A 11 24.41 0.97 -2.60
CA GLY A 11 25.63 0.17 -2.79
C GLY A 11 25.47 -0.93 -3.85
N ILE A 12 24.26 -1.05 -4.40
CA ILE A 12 23.91 -1.85 -5.57
C ILE A 12 23.89 -0.85 -6.73
N PRO A 13 24.47 -1.16 -7.92
CA PRO A 13 24.46 -0.25 -9.06
C PRO A 13 23.06 0.29 -9.25
N ILE A 14 22.95 1.58 -9.58
CA ILE A 14 21.69 2.30 -9.76
C ILE A 14 20.90 1.62 -10.89
N ILE A 15 20.19 0.56 -10.55
CA ILE A 15 19.01 0.12 -11.28
C ILE A 15 17.98 1.20 -10.98
N ILE A 16 17.26 1.65 -12.01
CA ILE A 16 16.19 2.65 -11.98
C ILE A 16 15.01 2.11 -11.16
N SER A 17 15.21 1.94 -9.85
CA SER A 17 14.57 0.85 -9.07
C SER A 17 14.61 1.14 -7.56
N THR A 18 14.01 2.23 -7.10
CA THR A 18 13.33 2.21 -5.79
C THR A 18 12.03 1.42 -5.96
N HIS A 19 12.16 0.09 -6.16
CA HIS A 19 11.00 -0.79 -6.34
C HIS A 19 10.22 -0.91 -5.02
N ASN A 20 9.07 -0.24 -4.98
CA ASN A 20 7.79 -0.71 -4.43
C ASN A 20 7.52 -0.96 -2.94
N ARG A 21 8.47 -0.98 -2.00
CA ARG A 21 8.22 -1.09 -0.54
C ARG A 21 9.51 -0.92 0.27
N LEU A 22 9.45 -0.60 1.57
CA LEU A 22 10.61 -0.72 2.48
C LEU A 22 11.14 -2.16 2.53
N MET A 23 10.33 -3.14 2.12
CA MET A 23 10.74 -4.53 1.98
C MET A 23 12.05 -4.66 1.18
N VAL A 24 12.27 -3.87 0.13
CA VAL A 24 13.51 -3.93 -0.66
C VAL A 24 14.75 -3.63 0.19
N ALA A 25 14.66 -2.70 1.15
CA ALA A 25 15.75 -2.38 2.08
C ALA A 25 15.90 -3.41 3.23
N THR A 26 14.97 -4.35 3.35
CA THR A 26 14.88 -5.31 4.48
C THR A 26 14.84 -6.77 4.03
N VAL A 27 14.99 -7.07 2.74
CA VAL A 27 15.02 -8.45 2.19
C VAL A 27 16.02 -9.33 2.92
N GLN A 28 17.24 -8.84 3.18
CA GLN A 28 18.25 -9.65 3.85
C GLN A 28 17.88 -9.97 5.31
N VAL A 29 17.07 -9.13 5.95
CA VAL A 29 16.53 -9.40 7.29
C VAL A 29 15.45 -10.47 7.22
N PHE A 30 14.55 -10.41 6.22
CA PHE A 30 13.53 -11.45 6.02
C PHE A 30 14.12 -12.83 5.70
N LEU A 31 15.21 -12.86 4.94
CA LEU A 31 15.94 -14.09 4.63
C LEU A 31 16.81 -14.60 5.80
N GLY A 32 16.94 -13.83 6.89
CA GLY A 32 17.77 -14.18 8.04
C GLY A 32 19.28 -14.02 7.82
N HIS A 33 19.68 -13.34 6.75
CA HIS A 33 21.09 -13.08 6.43
C HIS A 33 21.66 -11.85 7.16
N GLU A 34 20.80 -10.91 7.55
CA GLU A 34 21.16 -9.74 8.35
C GLU A 34 20.31 -9.68 9.62
N THR A 35 20.92 -9.25 10.72
CA THR A 35 20.20 -8.89 11.95
C THR A 35 20.17 -7.37 12.13
N ARG A 36 19.17 -6.89 12.84
CA ARG A 36 19.00 -5.47 13.18
C ARG A 36 18.74 -5.34 14.67
N ASP A 37 19.10 -4.20 15.27
CA ASP A 37 18.89 -3.93 16.70
C ASP A 37 17.41 -3.70 17.07
N TYR A 38 16.49 -3.94 16.13
CA TYR A 38 15.05 -3.79 16.30
C TYR A 38 14.34 -4.90 15.52
N THR A 39 13.22 -5.37 16.07
CA THR A 39 12.36 -6.42 15.49
C THR A 39 11.08 -5.85 14.86
N ARG A 40 10.83 -4.54 15.05
CA ARG A 40 9.70 -3.80 14.47
C ARG A 40 10.16 -2.48 13.87
N ALA A 41 9.66 -2.15 12.69
CA ALA A 41 9.94 -0.87 12.03
C ALA A 41 8.66 -0.24 11.45
N THR A 42 8.73 1.06 11.18
CA THR A 42 7.74 1.77 10.37
C THR A 42 8.42 2.83 9.50
N SER A 43 7.87 3.11 8.32
CA SER A 43 8.39 4.14 7.41
C SER A 43 7.29 4.77 6.57
N SER A 44 7.56 5.98 6.07
CA SER A 44 6.97 6.50 4.84
C SER A 44 8.03 6.44 3.75
N GLN A 45 7.84 5.52 2.79
CA GLN A 45 8.82 5.25 1.74
C GLN A 45 8.32 5.79 0.41
N ARG A 46 9.15 6.63 -0.23
CA ARG A 46 8.90 7.03 -1.61
C ARG A 46 9.07 5.85 -2.55
N CYS A 47 8.03 5.56 -3.32
CA CYS A 47 7.97 4.47 -4.29
C CYS A 47 7.88 5.05 -5.70
N VAL A 48 8.49 4.35 -6.67
CA VAL A 48 8.35 4.67 -8.09
C VAL A 48 7.89 3.42 -8.86
N ARG A 49 6.81 3.56 -9.63
CA ARG A 49 6.19 2.52 -10.48
C ARG A 49 6.12 2.98 -11.93
N ALA A 50 7.27 2.95 -12.59
CA ALA A 50 7.42 3.39 -13.98
C ALA A 50 8.14 2.35 -14.86
N GLY A 51 8.16 1.08 -14.44
CA GLY A 51 8.80 -0.01 -15.17
C GLY A 51 8.80 -1.35 -14.42
N GLY A 52 9.16 -2.43 -15.11
CA GLY A 52 9.21 -3.77 -14.55
C GLY A 52 7.83 -4.38 -14.28
N LYS A 53 7.74 -5.29 -13.29
CA LYS A 53 6.51 -6.02 -12.92
C LYS A 53 5.41 -5.10 -12.37
N HIS A 54 5.78 -3.96 -11.78
CA HIS A 54 4.83 -2.99 -11.23
C HIS A 54 5.01 -1.67 -11.96
N ASN A 55 4.31 -1.55 -13.10
CA ASN A 55 4.37 -0.39 -13.97
C ASN A 55 2.99 0.27 -14.07
N ASP A 56 2.85 1.44 -13.47
CA ASP A 56 1.60 2.20 -13.47
C ASP A 56 1.62 3.32 -14.54
N LEU A 57 2.71 3.46 -15.31
CA LEU A 57 2.96 4.60 -16.20
C LEU A 57 1.81 4.85 -17.18
N ASP A 58 1.27 3.80 -17.78
CA ASP A 58 0.20 3.91 -18.78
C ASP A 58 -1.18 4.25 -18.17
N GLN A 59 -1.32 4.17 -16.84
CA GLN A 59 -2.56 4.46 -16.12
C GLN A 59 -2.59 5.88 -15.51
N VAL A 60 -1.43 6.54 -15.42
CA VAL A 60 -1.30 7.87 -14.81
C VAL A 60 -2.02 8.91 -15.67
N GLY A 61 -2.89 9.69 -15.03
CA GLY A 61 -3.73 10.69 -15.70
C GLY A 61 -5.02 10.12 -16.33
N PHE A 62 -5.17 8.80 -16.43
CA PHE A 62 -6.42 8.16 -16.89
C PHE A 62 -7.29 7.64 -15.75
N THR A 63 -6.69 7.38 -14.59
CA THR A 63 -7.39 6.91 -13.40
C THR A 63 -7.21 7.88 -12.23
N ALA A 64 -8.09 7.81 -11.24
CA ALA A 64 -8.06 8.71 -10.08
C ALA A 64 -7.01 8.33 -9.00
N ARG A 65 -6.33 7.18 -9.14
CA ARG A 65 -5.55 6.55 -8.06
C ARG A 65 -4.11 6.13 -8.41
N HIS A 66 -3.73 6.13 -9.69
CA HIS A 66 -2.40 5.66 -10.12
C HIS A 66 -1.41 6.81 -10.27
N HIS A 67 -0.20 6.61 -9.76
CA HIS A 67 0.90 7.58 -9.81
C HIS A 67 2.19 6.88 -10.21
N THR A 68 3.08 7.58 -10.91
CA THR A 68 4.45 7.08 -11.13
C THR A 68 5.29 7.16 -9.86
N SER A 69 5.07 8.18 -9.02
CA SER A 69 5.72 8.37 -7.72
C SER A 69 4.67 8.59 -6.66
N PHE A 70 4.80 7.90 -5.53
CA PHE A 70 3.87 8.00 -4.40
C PHE A 70 4.58 7.60 -3.09
N ASP A 71 4.05 7.99 -1.94
CA ASP A 71 4.58 7.59 -0.64
C ASP A 71 3.78 6.43 -0.06
N MET A 72 4.49 5.36 0.30
CA MET A 72 3.91 4.18 0.94
C MET A 72 4.20 4.18 2.44
N LEU A 73 3.14 4.21 3.23
CA LEU A 73 3.16 4.06 4.68
C LEU A 73 3.18 2.57 5.02
N GLY A 74 4.11 2.13 5.88
CA GLY A 74 4.19 0.73 6.26
C GLY A 74 4.70 0.53 7.67
N ASN A 75 4.22 -0.55 8.30
CA ASN A 75 4.79 -1.19 9.48
C ASN A 75 5.30 -2.59 9.12
N PHE A 76 6.40 -2.98 9.76
CA PHE A 76 7.14 -4.20 9.46
C PHE A 76 7.43 -4.97 10.75
N SER A 77 7.31 -6.30 10.66
CA SER A 77 7.66 -7.25 11.73
C SER A 77 8.74 -8.19 11.21
N PHE A 78 9.85 -8.29 11.95
CA PHE A 78 10.96 -9.18 11.66
C PHE A 78 10.98 -10.30 12.71
N GLY A 79 10.11 -11.30 12.54
CA GLY A 79 10.00 -12.42 13.49
C GLY A 79 9.45 -12.05 14.87
N ASP A 80 8.61 -11.00 14.97
CA ASP A 80 8.07 -10.49 16.23
C ASP A 80 6.58 -10.79 16.37
N TYR A 81 5.73 -9.97 15.76
CA TYR A 81 4.29 -10.18 15.66
C TYR A 81 3.90 -10.69 14.27
N PHE A 82 2.72 -11.27 14.13
CA PHE A 82 2.25 -11.83 12.85
C PHE A 82 0.82 -11.38 12.52
N LYS A 83 -0.04 -12.27 12.04
CA LYS A 83 -1.37 -11.92 11.49
C LYS A 83 -2.25 -11.20 12.49
N GLU A 84 -2.37 -11.71 13.72
CA GLU A 84 -3.26 -11.15 14.75
C GLU A 84 -2.94 -9.67 14.99
N GLU A 85 -1.71 -9.35 15.38
CA GLU A 85 -1.37 -7.96 15.69
C GLU A 85 -1.25 -7.09 14.44
N ALA A 86 -0.87 -7.63 13.28
CA ALA A 86 -0.87 -6.87 12.02
C ALA A 86 -2.27 -6.39 11.66
N ILE A 87 -3.27 -7.29 11.73
CA ILE A 87 -4.68 -6.98 11.50
C ILE A 87 -5.18 -6.00 12.58
N PHE A 88 -4.85 -6.22 13.85
CA PHE A 88 -5.19 -5.32 14.95
C PHE A 88 -4.66 -3.90 14.72
N HIS A 89 -3.38 -3.76 14.38
CA HIS A 89 -2.77 -2.46 14.15
C HIS A 89 -3.40 -1.72 12.98
N ALA A 90 -3.58 -2.39 11.84
CA ALA A 90 -4.19 -1.79 10.66
C ALA A 90 -5.63 -1.34 10.97
N TRP A 91 -6.43 -2.23 11.56
CA TRP A 91 -7.82 -1.94 11.89
C TRP A 91 -7.98 -0.81 12.91
N ASN A 92 -7.15 -0.79 13.95
CA ASN A 92 -7.19 0.26 14.97
C ASN A 92 -6.82 1.63 14.38
N VAL A 93 -5.78 1.70 13.54
CA VAL A 93 -5.42 2.96 12.87
C VAL A 93 -6.58 3.46 12.01
N LEU A 94 -7.15 2.60 11.17
CA LEU A 94 -8.23 3.02 10.27
C LEU A 94 -9.50 3.46 11.01
N THR A 95 -9.88 2.74 12.07
CA THR A 95 -11.20 2.93 12.71
C THR A 95 -11.19 3.74 14.00
N LYS A 96 -10.03 3.92 14.65
CA LYS A 96 -9.90 4.68 15.90
C LYS A 96 -9.06 5.94 15.76
N GLU A 97 -8.02 5.92 14.93
CA GLU A 97 -7.16 7.10 14.73
C GLU A 97 -7.66 7.94 13.55
N PHE A 98 -8.11 7.30 12.47
CA PHE A 98 -8.65 7.98 11.29
C PHE A 98 -10.18 8.06 11.26
N ASP A 99 -10.86 7.43 12.22
CA ASP A 99 -12.32 7.41 12.34
C ASP A 99 -13.05 7.04 11.04
N LEU A 100 -12.49 6.11 10.24
CA LEU A 100 -13.14 5.67 9.03
C LEU A 100 -14.42 4.87 9.35
N PRO A 101 -15.50 5.09 8.59
CA PRO A 101 -16.77 4.37 8.76
C PRO A 101 -16.59 2.87 8.45
N ILE A 102 -16.78 2.03 9.47
CA ILE A 102 -16.62 0.57 9.39
C ILE A 102 -17.53 -0.06 8.33
N ASP A 103 -18.74 0.48 8.17
CA ASP A 103 -19.72 0.06 7.16
C ASP A 103 -19.26 0.30 5.72
N ARG A 104 -18.18 1.06 5.50
CA ARG A 104 -17.55 1.25 4.18
C ARG A 104 -16.27 0.46 4.02
N LEU A 105 -15.80 -0.24 5.05
CA LEU A 105 -14.59 -1.06 4.99
C LEU A 105 -14.94 -2.50 4.59
N HIS A 106 -14.13 -3.05 3.69
CA HIS A 106 -14.16 -4.44 3.26
C HIS A 106 -12.74 -5.00 3.32
N VAL A 107 -12.60 -6.31 3.47
CA VAL A 107 -11.30 -6.96 3.46
C VAL A 107 -11.29 -8.13 2.49
N THR A 108 -10.15 -8.37 1.85
CA THR A 108 -9.88 -9.57 1.07
C THR A 108 -8.87 -10.45 1.79
N VAL A 109 -8.97 -11.75 1.61
CA VAL A 109 -8.08 -12.77 2.18
C VAL A 109 -7.92 -13.92 1.20
N LEU A 110 -6.77 -14.60 1.26
CA LEU A 110 -6.57 -15.82 0.49
C LEU A 110 -7.58 -16.88 0.95
N ASP A 111 -8.22 -17.57 0.01
CA ASP A 111 -9.32 -18.50 0.24
C ASP A 111 -9.04 -19.58 1.30
N ASN A 112 -7.79 -20.05 1.35
CA ASN A 112 -7.31 -21.07 2.28
C ASN A 112 -6.64 -20.50 3.54
N ASP A 113 -6.55 -19.18 3.71
CA ASP A 113 -6.01 -18.54 4.91
C ASP A 113 -7.09 -18.38 5.99
N VAL A 114 -7.45 -19.53 6.59
CA VAL A 114 -8.48 -19.61 7.65
C VAL A 114 -8.11 -18.75 8.86
N GLU A 115 -6.82 -18.65 9.17
CA GLU A 115 -6.31 -17.85 10.29
C GLU A 115 -6.60 -16.36 10.11
N ALA A 116 -6.32 -15.79 8.92
CA ALA A 116 -6.63 -14.39 8.63
C ALA A 116 -8.14 -14.11 8.71
N ILE A 117 -8.97 -15.03 8.19
CA ILE A 117 -10.45 -14.93 8.27
C ILE A 117 -10.91 -14.85 9.73
N GLU A 118 -10.40 -15.73 10.59
CA GLU A 118 -10.76 -15.73 12.01
C GLU A 118 -10.34 -14.45 12.73
N TRP A 119 -9.15 -13.94 12.44
CA TRP A 119 -8.68 -12.69 13.04
C TRP A 119 -9.50 -11.50 12.60
N TRP A 120 -9.85 -11.39 11.32
CA TRP A 120 -10.77 -10.35 10.85
C TRP A 120 -12.13 -10.40 11.55
N ARG A 121 -12.70 -11.59 11.73
CA ARG A 121 -13.96 -11.75 12.47
C ARG A 121 -13.84 -11.34 13.94
N LYS A 122 -12.74 -11.71 14.62
CA LYS A 122 -12.54 -11.42 16.05
C LYS A 122 -12.20 -9.95 16.31
N ILE A 123 -11.30 -9.39 15.51
CA ILE A 123 -10.74 -8.05 15.71
C ILE A 123 -11.66 -6.99 15.11
N ALA A 124 -11.99 -7.14 13.83
CA ALA A 124 -12.76 -6.13 13.12
C ALA A 124 -14.27 -6.29 13.27
N GLN A 125 -14.72 -7.48 13.72
CA GLN A 125 -16.14 -7.81 13.88
C GLN A 125 -16.93 -7.56 12.58
N LEU A 126 -16.25 -7.74 11.44
CA LEU A 126 -16.87 -7.60 10.14
C LEU A 126 -17.83 -8.77 9.89
N PRO A 127 -19.02 -8.50 9.32
CA PRO A 127 -19.88 -9.56 8.83
C PRO A 127 -19.23 -10.29 7.65
N ASP A 128 -19.67 -11.52 7.40
CA ASP A 128 -19.05 -12.41 6.39
C ASP A 128 -19.13 -11.85 4.96
N ASP A 129 -20.11 -11.01 4.65
CA ASP A 129 -20.25 -10.33 3.35
C ASP A 129 -19.23 -9.19 3.13
N LYS A 130 -18.50 -8.81 4.18
CA LYS A 130 -17.38 -7.85 4.13
C LYS A 130 -16.01 -8.52 4.15
N ILE A 131 -15.94 -9.86 4.25
CA ILE A 131 -14.70 -10.65 4.24
C ILE A 131 -14.69 -11.50 2.95
N HIS A 132 -14.06 -10.97 1.91
CA HIS A 132 -14.00 -11.60 0.59
C HIS A 132 -12.85 -12.60 0.50
N ARG A 133 -13.15 -13.82 0.07
CA ARG A 133 -12.16 -14.88 -0.11
C ARG A 133 -11.77 -14.95 -1.58
N LEU A 134 -10.51 -14.63 -1.90
CA LEU A 134 -10.01 -14.61 -3.28
C LEU A 134 -8.89 -15.64 -3.48
N GLY A 135 -8.55 -15.86 -4.74
CA GLY A 135 -7.52 -16.81 -5.15
C GLY A 135 -6.09 -16.26 -4.95
N PRO A 136 -5.08 -17.08 -5.26
CA PRO A 136 -3.68 -16.68 -5.16
C PRO A 136 -3.28 -15.56 -6.13
N ASP A 137 -4.03 -15.34 -7.21
CA ASP A 137 -3.75 -14.25 -8.15
C ASP A 137 -3.97 -12.87 -7.51
N ASP A 138 -4.88 -12.78 -6.53
CA ASP A 138 -5.22 -11.55 -5.81
C ASP A 138 -4.56 -11.49 -4.43
N ASN A 139 -4.62 -12.59 -3.66
CA ASN A 139 -4.23 -12.60 -2.24
C ASN A 139 -2.96 -13.42 -1.94
N PHE A 140 -2.09 -13.65 -2.93
CA PHE A 140 -0.74 -14.18 -2.71
C PHE A 140 0.32 -13.21 -3.23
N TRP A 141 0.99 -12.53 -2.31
CA TRP A 141 2.00 -11.53 -2.64
C TRP A 141 3.38 -12.15 -2.82
N ALA A 142 4.13 -11.68 -3.83
CA ALA A 142 5.53 -12.04 -4.05
C ALA A 142 6.36 -10.85 -4.53
N MET A 143 7.57 -10.72 -3.99
CA MET A 143 8.53 -9.66 -4.33
C MET A 143 8.81 -9.55 -5.83
N GLY A 144 8.89 -10.69 -6.50
CA GLY A 144 9.25 -10.83 -7.90
C GLY A 144 9.11 -12.29 -8.30
N ASP A 145 9.94 -12.71 -9.27
CA ASP A 145 9.99 -14.12 -9.71
C ASP A 145 10.64 -15.01 -8.64
N THR A 146 11.48 -14.43 -7.78
CA THR A 146 12.09 -15.07 -6.61
C THR A 146 12.03 -14.15 -5.39
N GLY A 147 12.29 -14.69 -4.20
CA GLY A 147 12.38 -13.94 -2.96
C GLY A 147 11.20 -14.16 -1.99
N PRO A 148 11.15 -13.38 -0.89
CA PRO A 148 10.09 -13.49 0.11
C PRO A 148 8.68 -13.31 -0.48
N CYS A 149 7.76 -14.15 -0.02
CA CYS A 149 6.38 -14.18 -0.46
C CYS A 149 5.46 -14.81 0.61
N GLY A 150 4.15 -14.67 0.42
CA GLY A 150 3.14 -15.23 1.31
C GLY A 150 1.73 -14.73 1.01
N PRO A 151 0.72 -15.26 1.72
CA PRO A 151 -0.63 -14.75 1.64
C PRO A 151 -0.65 -13.29 2.09
N CYS A 152 -1.55 -12.52 1.51
CA CYS A 152 -1.82 -11.16 1.93
C CYS A 152 -3.31 -10.95 2.16
N SER A 153 -3.61 -9.92 2.94
CA SER A 153 -4.97 -9.43 3.15
C SER A 153 -5.01 -7.95 2.87
N GLU A 154 -5.99 -7.52 2.09
CA GLU A 154 -6.10 -6.13 1.67
C GLU A 154 -7.37 -5.51 2.24
N ILE A 155 -7.29 -4.24 2.61
CA ILE A 155 -8.39 -3.45 3.14
C ILE A 155 -8.85 -2.48 2.06
N PHE A 156 -10.13 -2.54 1.73
CA PHE A 156 -10.79 -1.72 0.74
C PHE A 156 -11.77 -0.75 1.38
N PHE A 157 -11.92 0.42 0.78
CA PHE A 157 -12.93 1.41 1.14
C PHE A 157 -13.93 1.58 0.00
N ASP A 158 -15.21 1.36 0.31
CA ASP A 158 -16.31 1.63 -0.60
C ASP A 158 -16.50 3.15 -0.74
N GLN A 159 -16.01 3.73 -1.84
CA GLN A 159 -16.14 5.15 -2.15
C GLN A 159 -17.57 5.59 -2.50
N GLY A 160 -18.50 4.65 -2.66
CA GLY A 160 -19.92 4.89 -2.90
C GLY A 160 -20.32 4.89 -4.38
N GLU A 161 -21.60 5.17 -4.62
CA GLU A 161 -22.24 4.98 -5.93
C GLU A 161 -21.85 5.99 -7.01
N ALA A 162 -21.03 7.00 -6.66
CA ALA A 162 -20.47 7.93 -7.64
C ALA A 162 -19.56 7.23 -8.66
N PHE A 163 -19.04 6.05 -8.33
CA PHE A 163 -18.21 5.23 -9.20
C PHE A 163 -19.05 4.09 -9.81
N SER A 164 -19.13 4.08 -11.14
CA SER A 164 -19.82 3.01 -11.88
C SER A 164 -18.98 1.75 -12.04
N ASN A 165 -17.65 1.89 -11.99
CA ASN A 165 -16.70 0.78 -12.06
C ASN A 165 -16.43 0.26 -10.64
N TYR A 166 -16.47 -1.07 -10.48
CA TYR A 166 -16.17 -1.75 -9.23
C TYR A 166 -14.77 -1.40 -8.69
N ASP A 167 -13.74 -1.38 -9.55
CA ASP A 167 -12.34 -1.14 -9.15
C ASP A 167 -12.09 0.32 -8.73
N ASP A 168 -12.92 1.24 -9.21
CA ASP A 168 -12.87 2.62 -8.77
C ASP A 168 -13.71 2.82 -7.51
N ARG A 169 -14.82 2.08 -7.35
CA ARG A 169 -15.67 2.14 -6.15
C ARG A 169 -14.97 1.56 -4.93
N TYR A 170 -14.42 0.36 -5.01
CA TYR A 170 -13.72 -0.29 -3.91
C TYR A 170 -12.23 0.04 -4.01
N LEU A 171 -11.82 1.10 -3.33
CA LEU A 171 -10.44 1.57 -3.33
C LEU A 171 -9.61 0.76 -2.33
N GLU A 172 -8.62 0.02 -2.82
CA GLU A 172 -7.60 -0.63 -1.99
C GLU A 172 -6.82 0.45 -1.21
N LEU A 173 -6.93 0.45 0.12
CA LEU A 173 -6.25 1.37 1.02
C LEU A 173 -4.94 0.81 1.55
N TRP A 174 -4.95 -0.45 1.99
CA TRP A 174 -3.84 -1.02 2.75
C TRP A 174 -3.73 -2.51 2.48
N ASN A 175 -2.54 -2.96 2.06
CA ASN A 175 -2.22 -4.37 1.89
C ASN A 175 -1.30 -4.85 3.04
N LEU A 176 -1.70 -5.93 3.72
CA LEU A 176 -0.99 -6.63 4.79
C LEU A 176 -0.44 -7.96 4.24
N VAL A 177 0.87 -8.07 4.09
CA VAL A 177 1.55 -9.27 3.58
C VAL A 177 2.12 -10.08 4.75
N PHE A 178 1.74 -11.35 4.81
CA PHE A 178 2.19 -12.31 5.81
C PHE A 178 3.27 -13.20 5.21
N MET A 179 4.51 -12.69 5.21
CA MET A 179 5.64 -13.40 4.61
C MET A 179 5.98 -14.65 5.40
N GLN A 180 5.90 -15.79 4.72
CA GLN A 180 6.14 -17.11 5.30
C GLN A 180 6.98 -18.01 4.39
N HIS A 181 7.16 -17.64 3.12
CA HIS A 181 7.92 -18.41 2.14
C HIS A 181 8.99 -17.57 1.43
N ASN A 182 10.01 -18.23 0.92
CA ASN A 182 10.97 -17.72 -0.06
C ASN A 182 10.78 -18.52 -1.35
N ARG A 183 10.44 -17.84 -2.44
CA ARG A 183 10.28 -18.43 -3.77
C ARG A 183 11.64 -18.57 -4.45
N LEU A 184 11.97 -19.78 -4.90
CA LEU A 184 13.17 -20.06 -5.67
C LEU A 184 12.93 -19.87 -7.18
N GLY A 185 14.01 -19.89 -7.97
CA GLY A 185 13.95 -19.68 -9.42
C GLY A 185 13.22 -20.78 -10.20
N ASP A 186 13.03 -21.96 -9.62
CA ASP A 186 12.21 -23.05 -10.16
C ASP A 186 10.73 -22.94 -9.75
N GLY A 187 10.36 -21.89 -9.00
CA GLY A 187 9.01 -21.65 -8.48
C GLY A 187 8.70 -22.36 -7.16
N SER A 188 9.61 -23.18 -6.62
CA SER A 188 9.41 -23.84 -5.33
C SER A 188 9.35 -22.84 -4.18
N LEU A 189 8.56 -23.15 -3.16
CA LEU A 189 8.37 -22.32 -1.96
C LEU A 189 9.07 -22.97 -0.77
N LEU A 190 10.15 -22.35 -0.29
CA LEU A 190 10.80 -22.74 0.96
C LEU A 190 10.26 -21.94 2.14
N PRO A 191 10.06 -22.52 3.32
CA PRO A 191 9.67 -21.76 4.50
C PRO A 191 10.74 -20.74 4.88
N LEU A 192 10.34 -19.54 5.28
CA LEU A 192 11.25 -18.57 5.89
C LEU A 192 11.68 -19.04 7.28
N PRO A 193 12.89 -18.68 7.76
CA PRO A 193 13.34 -19.02 9.11
C PRO A 193 12.40 -18.49 10.20
N THR A 194 11.81 -17.32 9.97
CA THR A 194 10.85 -16.69 10.87
C THR A 194 9.77 -15.99 10.06
N PRO A 195 8.47 -16.19 10.35
CA PRO A 195 7.39 -15.44 9.72
C PRO A 195 7.54 -13.93 9.95
N CYS A 196 7.23 -13.14 8.94
CA CYS A 196 7.41 -11.70 8.96
C CYS A 196 6.18 -10.97 8.41
N VAL A 197 6.05 -9.70 8.74
CA VAL A 197 4.95 -8.84 8.26
C VAL A 197 5.55 -7.69 7.47
N ASP A 198 4.98 -7.44 6.29
CA ASP A 198 5.19 -6.25 5.47
C ASP A 198 3.82 -5.65 5.15
N THR A 199 3.65 -4.36 5.41
CA THR A 199 2.39 -3.67 5.12
C THR A 199 2.66 -2.44 4.27
N GLY A 200 1.66 -2.05 3.47
CA GLY A 200 1.77 -0.90 2.59
C GLY A 200 0.43 -0.23 2.35
N MET A 201 0.34 1.04 2.73
CA MET A 201 -0.79 1.93 2.52
C MET A 201 -0.34 3.13 1.69
N GLY A 202 -1.05 3.42 0.60
CA GLY A 202 -0.75 4.58 -0.24
C GLY A 202 -1.19 5.86 0.45
N LEU A 203 -0.25 6.77 0.76
CA LEU A 203 -0.54 8.03 1.45
C LEU A 203 -1.60 8.84 0.69
N GLU A 204 -1.48 8.93 -0.62
CA GLU A 204 -2.33 9.75 -1.49
C GLU A 204 -3.75 9.17 -1.61
N ARG A 205 -3.88 7.83 -1.53
CA ARG A 205 -5.19 7.16 -1.47
C ARG A 205 -5.85 7.40 -0.11
N MET A 206 -5.09 7.31 0.97
CA MET A 206 -5.62 7.60 2.31
C MET A 206 -6.02 9.07 2.43
N ALA A 207 -5.19 10.00 1.94
CA ALA A 207 -5.47 11.43 1.96
C ALA A 207 -6.76 11.77 1.20
N SER A 208 -6.98 11.18 0.03
CA SER A 208 -8.22 11.42 -0.74
C SER A 208 -9.47 10.95 0.00
N VAL A 209 -9.41 9.77 0.62
CA VAL A 209 -10.52 9.25 1.45
C VAL A 209 -10.78 10.13 2.67
N MET A 210 -9.73 10.49 3.43
CA MET A 210 -9.89 11.33 4.64
C MET A 210 -10.42 12.74 4.33
N GLN A 211 -10.09 13.28 3.16
CA GLN A 211 -10.55 14.59 2.71
C GLN A 211 -11.89 14.54 1.96
N GLY A 212 -12.45 13.35 1.74
CA GLY A 212 -13.72 13.17 1.04
C GLY A 212 -13.67 13.56 -0.43
N VAL A 213 -12.50 13.48 -1.07
CA VAL A 213 -12.32 13.80 -2.49
C VAL A 213 -12.19 12.53 -3.33
N ILE A 214 -12.85 12.52 -4.49
CA ILE A 214 -12.96 11.33 -5.36
C ILE A 214 -11.66 10.92 -6.08
N SER A 215 -10.62 11.74 -5.99
CA SER A 215 -9.38 11.56 -6.74
C SER A 215 -8.20 11.98 -5.90
N ASN A 216 -7.11 11.20 -5.98
CA ASN A 216 -5.87 11.54 -5.30
C ASN A 216 -5.37 12.93 -5.74
N TYR A 217 -5.60 13.30 -7.01
CA TYR A 217 -5.21 14.60 -7.56
C TYR A 217 -5.95 15.79 -6.95
N HIS A 218 -7.08 15.57 -6.27
CA HIS A 218 -7.84 16.60 -5.58
C HIS A 218 -7.51 16.72 -4.09
N SER A 219 -6.59 15.89 -3.58
CA SER A 219 -6.11 16.02 -2.20
C SER A 219 -5.18 17.21 -2.03
N ASP A 220 -4.97 17.64 -0.80
CA ASP A 220 -3.95 18.63 -0.40
C ASP A 220 -2.52 18.23 -0.82
N VAL A 221 -2.25 16.95 -1.03
CA VAL A 221 -0.97 16.45 -1.56
C VAL A 221 -0.73 16.95 -2.99
N PHE A 222 -1.75 16.97 -3.83
CA PHE A 222 -1.61 17.28 -5.26
C PHE A 222 -2.09 18.68 -5.66
N THR A 223 -3.12 19.21 -5.01
CA THR A 223 -3.73 20.49 -5.40
C THR A 223 -2.73 21.65 -5.49
N PRO A 224 -1.74 21.83 -4.59
CA PRO A 224 -0.74 22.89 -4.75
C PRO A 224 0.13 22.71 -6.00
N HIS A 225 0.48 21.47 -6.34
CA HIS A 225 1.30 21.13 -7.50
C HIS A 225 0.53 21.40 -8.80
N LEU A 226 -0.75 21.04 -8.85
CA LEU A 226 -1.61 21.30 -10.01
C LEU A 226 -1.81 22.81 -10.24
N HIS A 227 -2.01 23.59 -9.17
CA HIS A 227 -2.08 25.04 -9.26
C HIS A 227 -0.78 25.67 -9.78
N ALA A 228 0.38 25.17 -9.33
CA ALA A 228 1.67 25.65 -9.82
C ALA A 228 1.87 25.35 -11.32
N VAL A 229 1.48 24.16 -11.78
CA VAL A 229 1.53 23.80 -13.21
C VAL A 229 0.58 24.67 -14.04
N ALA A 230 -0.65 24.86 -13.57
CA ALA A 230 -1.63 25.71 -14.25
C ALA A 230 -1.13 27.15 -14.37
N ALA A 231 -0.60 27.73 -13.28
CA ALA A 231 -0.04 29.07 -13.28
C ALA A 231 1.14 29.22 -14.26
N ALA A 232 2.04 28.23 -14.31
CA ALA A 232 3.15 28.23 -15.26
C ALA A 232 2.68 28.17 -16.73
N LEU A 233 1.65 27.37 -17.03
CA LEU A 233 1.07 27.27 -18.37
C LEU A 233 0.32 28.55 -18.79
N ASP A 234 -0.37 29.21 -17.87
CA ASP A 234 -1.07 30.46 -18.13
C ASP A 234 -0.09 31.59 -18.47
N LEU A 235 1.04 31.67 -17.74
CA LEU A 235 2.14 32.59 -18.05
C LEU A 235 2.73 32.35 -19.45
N GLN A 236 2.92 31.09 -19.85
CA GLN A 236 3.44 30.76 -21.18
C GLN A 236 2.45 31.12 -22.31
N ASN A 237 1.15 31.03 -22.04
CA ASN A 237 0.10 31.28 -23.03
C ASN A 237 -0.38 32.75 -23.07
N GLY A 238 0.22 33.65 -22.27
CA GLY A 238 -0.17 35.05 -22.20
C GLY A 238 -1.60 35.28 -21.67
N ARG A 239 -2.14 34.32 -20.91
CA ARG A 239 -3.48 34.41 -20.30
C ARG A 239 -3.33 34.64 -18.80
N ALA A 240 -4.09 35.59 -18.25
CA ALA A 240 -4.22 35.70 -16.80
C ALA A 240 -5.02 34.49 -16.28
N SER A 241 -4.52 33.85 -15.21
CA SER A 241 -5.11 32.63 -14.63
C SER A 241 -6.60 32.78 -14.38
N SER A 242 -7.41 31.95 -15.04
CA SER A 242 -8.87 31.95 -14.93
C SER A 242 -9.45 30.60 -14.49
N ARG A 243 -8.64 29.55 -14.34
CA ARG A 243 -9.14 28.17 -14.21
C ARG A 243 -9.08 27.55 -12.82
N TYR A 244 -8.40 28.16 -11.86
CA TYR A 244 -8.42 27.69 -10.46
C TYR A 244 -8.31 28.90 -9.52
N PRO A 245 -9.44 29.41 -8.96
CA PRO A 245 -9.35 30.40 -7.91
C PRO A 245 -8.65 29.76 -6.69
N PRO A 246 -7.78 30.49 -5.97
CA PRO A 246 -7.25 30.01 -4.71
C PRO A 246 -8.42 29.70 -3.76
N THR A 247 -8.48 28.49 -3.23
CA THR A 247 -9.38 28.16 -2.13
C THR A 247 -9.00 28.98 -0.90
N PRO A 248 -9.98 29.49 -0.13
CA PRO A 248 -9.73 30.29 1.07
C PRO A 248 -9.00 29.53 2.17
#